data_AF-A0A916DG54-F1
#
_entry.id   AF-A0A916DG54-F1
#
_cell.length_a   1.000
_cell.length_b   1.000
_cell.length_c   1.000
_cell.angle_alpha   90.00
_cell.angle_beta   90.00
_cell.angle_gamma   90.00
#
_symmetry.space_group_name_H-M   'P 1'
#
loop_
_entity.id
_entity.type
_entity.pdbx_description
1 polymer ?
#
loop_
_entity_poly.entity_id
_entity_poly.type
_entity_poly.pdbx_seq_one_letter_code
_entity_poly.pdbx_strand_id
1 'polypeptide(L)'
;MASLYPSDVAALVVFDIWIGNWDRGGNIKAAVVSEHLPLFLAFDHSHALLNVDETAGGSIARLGGGSLIVESHPFYGRATPDMLDKWVERIARMDAGTVAECCGFGRPFRSVGTETQEALGIALAARAGDLPRIVSENKAKIQVQGHHGNR
;
A
#
# COMPACT_ATOMS: atom_id res chain seq x y z
N MET A 1 4.96 -15.92 -12.36
CA MET A 1 4.11 -14.76 -12.01
C MET A 1 4.96 -13.54 -11.69
N ALA A 2 5.70 -13.49 -10.57
CA ALA A 2 6.54 -12.32 -10.24
C ALA A 2 7.68 -12.04 -11.24
N SER A 3 8.25 -13.08 -11.85
CA SER A 3 9.26 -12.95 -12.91
C SER A 3 8.71 -12.45 -14.24
N LEU A 4 7.39 -12.56 -14.47
CA LEU A 4 6.75 -12.15 -15.71
C LEU A 4 6.26 -10.69 -15.65
N TYR A 5 5.92 -10.22 -14.44
CA TYR A 5 5.36 -8.88 -14.19
C TYR A 5 6.05 -8.19 -13.00
N PRO A 6 7.38 -7.97 -13.05
CA PRO A 6 8.15 -7.47 -11.91
C PRO A 6 7.76 -6.05 -11.48
N SER A 7 7.37 -5.20 -12.44
CA SER A 7 6.89 -3.84 -12.15
C SER A 7 5.54 -3.85 -11.46
N ASP A 8 4.59 -4.67 -11.91
CA ASP A 8 3.24 -4.72 -11.34
C ASP A 8 3.25 -5.26 -9.92
N VAL A 9 4.13 -6.24 -9.67
CA VAL A 9 4.38 -6.77 -8.32
C VAL A 9 4.94 -5.68 -7.40
N ALA A 10 5.93 -4.90 -7.87
CA ALA A 10 6.48 -3.80 -7.09
C ALA A 10 5.43 -2.70 -6.83
N ALA A 11 4.62 -2.37 -7.83
CA ALA A 11 3.49 -1.45 -7.71
C ALA A 11 2.54 -1.89 -6.59
N LEU A 12 2.08 -3.15 -6.62
CA LEU A 12 1.15 -3.69 -5.64
C LEU A 12 1.74 -3.64 -4.23
N VAL A 13 2.98 -4.08 -4.06
CA VAL A 13 3.67 -4.05 -2.76
C VAL A 13 3.72 -2.63 -2.19
N VAL A 14 4.19 -1.67 -2.99
CA VAL A 14 4.37 -0.29 -2.54
C VAL A 14 3.02 0.37 -2.27
N PHE A 15 2.03 0.11 -3.14
CA PHE A 15 0.67 0.61 -2.96
C PHE A 15 0.03 0.09 -1.68
N ASP A 16 0.14 -1.22 -1.40
CA ASP A 16 -0.43 -1.81 -0.18
C ASP A 16 0.25 -1.29 1.09
N ILE A 17 1.57 -1.06 1.08
CA ILE A 17 2.28 -0.41 2.20
C ILE A 17 1.77 1.01 2.42
N TRP A 18 1.50 1.75 1.34
CA TRP A 18 1.00 3.11 1.40
C TRP A 18 -0.42 3.17 1.97
N ILE A 19 -1.36 2.35 1.48
CA ILE A 19 -2.74 2.40 1.97
C ILE A 19 -2.99 1.56 3.23
N GLY A 20 -1.96 0.85 3.72
CA GLY A 20 -2.03 -0.03 4.89
C GLY A 20 -2.79 -1.33 4.66
N ASN A 21 -2.86 -1.82 3.42
CA ASN A 21 -3.60 -3.04 3.09
C ASN A 21 -2.86 -4.31 3.54
N TRP A 22 -3.28 -4.89 4.66
CA TRP A 22 -2.59 -6.03 5.26
C TRP A 22 -3.09 -7.40 4.78
N ASP A 23 -4.22 -7.49 4.05
CA ASP A 23 -4.84 -8.76 3.64
C ASP A 23 -4.73 -9.06 2.14
N ARG A 24 -3.63 -8.67 1.49
CA ARG A 24 -3.42 -8.98 0.06
C ARG A 24 -3.44 -10.51 -0.22
N GLY A 25 -3.05 -11.33 0.75
CA GLY A 25 -3.05 -12.79 0.64
C GLY A 25 -4.45 -13.38 0.39
N GLY A 26 -5.46 -12.87 1.10
CA GLY A 26 -6.86 -13.25 0.90
C GLY A 26 -7.36 -12.92 -0.50
N ASN A 27 -7.04 -11.71 -0.98
CA ASN A 27 -7.51 -11.21 -2.28
C ASN A 27 -6.99 -12.03 -3.46
N ILE A 28 -5.71 -12.42 -3.43
CA ILE A 28 -5.12 -13.26 -4.49
C ILE A 28 -5.81 -14.62 -4.53
N LYS A 29 -6.09 -15.23 -3.36
CA LYS A 29 -6.79 -16.51 -3.30
C LYS A 29 -8.19 -16.41 -3.89
N ALA A 30 -8.93 -15.35 -3.59
CA ALA A 30 -10.25 -15.10 -4.16
C ALA A 30 -10.20 -14.87 -5.69
N ALA A 31 -9.22 -14.09 -6.16
CA ALA A 31 -9.03 -13.80 -7.58
C ALA A 31 -8.65 -15.05 -8.39
N VAL A 32 -7.78 -15.92 -7.87
CA VAL A 32 -7.41 -17.18 -8.54
C VAL A 32 -8.59 -18.13 -8.73
N VAL A 33 -9.56 -18.09 -7.81
CA VAL A 33 -10.77 -18.92 -7.87
C VAL A 33 -11.86 -18.29 -8.78
N SER A 34 -11.69 -17.04 -9.20
CA SER A 34 -12.66 -16.31 -10.01
C SER A 34 -12.15 -16.15 -11.45
N GLU A 35 -12.70 -16.92 -12.40
CA GLU A 35 -12.22 -17.02 -13.80
C GLU A 35 -12.17 -15.70 -14.60
N HIS A 36 -12.76 -14.61 -14.10
CA HIS A 36 -12.88 -13.33 -14.81
C HIS A 36 -12.15 -12.16 -14.13
N LEU A 37 -11.51 -12.36 -12.97
CA LEU A 37 -10.80 -11.28 -12.29
C LEU A 37 -9.35 -11.23 -12.76
N PRO A 38 -8.87 -10.10 -13.33
CA PRO A 38 -7.45 -9.94 -13.62
C PRO A 38 -6.66 -10.01 -12.31
N LEU A 39 -5.71 -10.93 -12.23
CA LEU A 39 -4.86 -11.17 -11.04
C LEU A 39 -4.15 -9.92 -10.48
N PHE A 40 -3.90 -8.93 -11.34
CA PHE A 40 -3.22 -7.67 -11.00
C PHE A 40 -4.17 -6.48 -10.86
N LEU A 41 -5.47 -6.67 -11.05
CA LEU A 41 -6.41 -5.65 -10.58
C LEU A 41 -6.37 -5.70 -9.06
N ALA A 42 -6.00 -4.58 -8.43
CA ALA A 42 -6.03 -4.43 -6.99
C ALA A 42 -7.49 -4.50 -6.52
N PHE A 43 -7.98 -5.73 -6.34
CA PHE A 43 -9.35 -6.04 -5.98
C PHE A 43 -9.43 -6.24 -4.46
N ASP A 44 -10.53 -5.77 -3.89
CA ASP A 44 -10.87 -5.79 -2.47
C ASP A 44 -9.86 -5.10 -1.53
N HIS A 45 -10.15 -3.88 -1.10
CA HIS A 45 -9.32 -3.14 -0.15
C HIS A 45 -10.05 -2.95 1.18
N SER A 46 -10.95 -3.87 1.53
CA SER A 46 -11.72 -3.81 2.77
C SER A 46 -10.86 -3.79 4.04
N HIS A 47 -9.59 -4.23 3.96
CA HIS A 47 -8.60 -4.22 5.04
C HIS A 47 -7.54 -3.11 4.93
N ALA A 48 -7.88 -2.01 4.25
CA ALA A 48 -7.02 -0.84 4.08
C ALA A 48 -7.71 0.45 4.57
N LEU A 49 -7.00 1.58 4.52
CA LEU A 49 -7.55 2.90 4.83
C LEU A 49 -8.18 2.97 6.23
N LEU A 50 -9.51 3.12 6.34
CA LEU A 50 -10.22 3.24 7.62
C LEU A 50 -10.39 1.92 8.39
N ASN A 51 -9.90 0.81 7.84
CA ASN A 51 -10.00 -0.54 8.41
C ASN A 51 -8.63 -1.18 8.70
N VAL A 52 -7.62 -0.35 8.93
CA VAL A 52 -6.28 -0.80 9.35
C VAL A 52 -6.24 -1.13 10.86
N ASP A 53 -7.20 -0.61 11.60
CA ASP A 53 -7.38 -0.74 13.05
C ASP A 53 -8.86 -0.99 13.37
N GLU A 54 -9.19 -1.23 14.65
CA GLU A 54 -10.56 -1.47 15.12
C GLU A 54 -11.48 -0.26 14.95
N THR A 55 -10.91 0.93 14.88
CA THR A 55 -11.63 2.19 14.71
C THR A 55 -11.06 3.02 13.55
N ALA A 56 -11.91 3.86 12.95
CA ALA A 56 -11.49 4.80 11.92
C ALA A 56 -10.40 5.76 12.43
N GLY A 57 -10.53 6.26 13.66
CA GLY A 57 -9.53 7.13 14.29
C GLY A 57 -8.19 6.42 14.53
N GLY A 58 -8.22 5.17 15.01
CA GLY A 58 -7.02 4.34 15.16
C GLY A 58 -6.34 4.09 13.81
N SER A 59 -7.12 3.81 12.77
CA SER A 59 -6.61 3.60 11.41
C SER A 59 -5.93 4.85 10.85
N ILE A 60 -6.54 6.02 11.02
CA ILE A 60 -5.95 7.31 10.63
C ILE A 60 -4.64 7.57 11.39
N ALA A 61 -4.63 7.37 12.71
CA ALA A 61 -3.43 7.55 13.52
C ALA A 61 -2.31 6.60 13.09
N ARG A 62 -2.64 5.35 12.78
CA ARG A 62 -1.68 4.34 12.33
C ARG A 62 -1.14 4.63 10.94
N LEU A 63 -1.98 5.09 10.01
CA LEU A 63 -1.56 5.55 8.67
C LEU A 63 -0.66 6.78 8.74
N GLY A 64 -1.04 7.77 9.55
CA GLY A 64 -0.20 8.96 9.80
C GLY A 64 1.08 8.63 10.57
N GLY A 65 1.19 7.42 11.12
CA GLY A 65 2.37 6.90 11.78
C GLY A 65 3.43 6.41 10.80
N GLY A 66 4.69 6.46 11.24
CA GLY A 66 5.85 6.08 10.44
C GLY A 66 6.17 4.59 10.36
N SER A 67 5.27 3.70 10.82
CA SER A 67 5.53 2.27 10.94
C SER A 67 5.11 1.47 9.69
N LEU A 68 5.72 0.29 9.53
CA LEU A 68 5.29 -0.69 8.52
C LEU A 68 4.02 -1.40 9.01
N ILE A 69 2.88 -1.03 8.43
CA ILE A 69 1.56 -1.61 8.75
C ILE A 69 1.40 -3.00 8.13
N VAL A 70 1.82 -3.14 6.88
CA VAL A 70 1.73 -4.39 6.13
C VAL A 70 2.88 -5.29 6.55
N GLU A 71 2.70 -6.05 7.63
CA GLU A 71 3.76 -6.91 8.14
C GLU A 71 3.98 -8.18 7.32
N SER A 72 3.05 -8.55 6.44
CA SER A 72 3.23 -9.69 5.55
C SER A 72 2.62 -9.39 4.20
N HIS A 73 3.30 -9.81 3.14
CA HIS A 73 2.81 -9.64 1.79
C HIS A 73 3.25 -10.82 0.92
N PRO A 74 2.38 -11.38 0.07
CA PRO A 74 2.69 -12.53 -0.80
C PRO A 74 3.81 -12.27 -1.83
N PHE A 75 4.25 -11.01 -1.95
CA PHE A 75 5.30 -10.58 -2.87
C PHE A 75 6.52 -9.96 -2.19
N TYR A 76 6.59 -9.95 -0.86
CA TYR A 76 7.84 -9.65 -0.16
C TYR A 76 8.92 -10.64 -0.58
N GLY A 77 10.13 -10.14 -0.81
CA GLY A 77 11.23 -10.93 -1.35
C GLY A 77 11.03 -11.36 -2.80
N ARG A 78 10.09 -10.78 -3.55
CA ARG A 78 9.86 -11.07 -4.99
C ARG A 78 10.00 -9.86 -5.91
N ALA A 79 9.84 -8.65 -5.38
CA ALA A 79 10.07 -7.43 -6.13
C ALA A 79 11.56 -7.06 -6.13
N THR A 80 12.08 -6.61 -7.26
CA THR A 80 13.47 -6.14 -7.36
C THR A 80 13.61 -4.76 -6.71
N PRO A 81 14.77 -4.44 -6.09
CA PRO A 81 15.01 -3.14 -5.46
C PRO A 81 14.72 -1.95 -6.41
N ASP A 82 15.26 -1.99 -7.63
CA ASP A 82 15.07 -0.91 -8.61
C ASP A 82 13.59 -0.66 -8.96
N MET A 83 12.76 -1.70 -9.00
CA MET A 83 11.34 -1.54 -9.30
C MET A 83 10.56 -1.02 -8.09
N LEU A 84 10.92 -1.46 -6.87
CA LEU A 84 10.35 -0.91 -5.64
C LEU A 84 10.67 0.57 -5.50
N ASP A 85 11.93 0.96 -5.68
CA ASP A 85 12.38 2.34 -5.53
C ASP A 85 11.67 3.26 -6.54
N LYS A 86 11.48 2.81 -7.79
CA LYS A 86 10.69 3.54 -8.80
C LYS A 86 9.24 3.79 -8.34
N TRP A 87 8.57 2.80 -7.79
CA TRP A 87 7.18 2.96 -7.35
C TRP A 87 7.07 3.78 -6.07
N VAL A 88 8.02 3.63 -5.15
CA VAL A 88 8.13 4.46 -3.95
C VAL A 88 8.28 5.93 -4.34
N GLU A 89 9.20 6.23 -5.25
CA GLU A 89 9.44 7.59 -5.74
C GLU A 89 8.22 8.18 -6.45
N ARG A 90 7.48 7.37 -7.22
CA ARG A 90 6.25 7.81 -7.88
C ARG A 90 5.15 8.21 -6.90
N ILE A 91 4.91 7.40 -5.86
CA ILE A 91 3.90 7.71 -4.84
C ILE A 91 4.35 8.89 -3.99
N ALA A 92 5.61 8.93 -3.55
CA ALA A 92 6.14 10.01 -2.72
C ALA A 92 6.15 11.38 -3.42
N ARG A 93 6.16 11.40 -4.76
CA ARG A 93 6.08 12.63 -5.57
C ARG A 93 4.66 13.08 -5.87
N MET A 94 3.64 12.35 -5.44
CA MET A 94 2.26 12.82 -5.60
C MET A 94 2.08 14.12 -4.83
N ASP A 95 1.37 15.07 -5.44
CA ASP A 95 1.01 16.30 -4.75
C ASP A 95 0.10 15.98 -3.55
N ALA A 96 0.47 16.53 -2.38
CA ALA A 96 -0.25 16.27 -1.14
C ALA A 96 -1.71 16.75 -1.20
N GLY A 97 -1.96 17.86 -1.90
CA GLY A 97 -3.31 18.38 -2.13
C GLY A 97 -4.15 17.41 -2.95
N THR A 98 -3.58 16.85 -4.02
CA THR A 98 -4.22 15.85 -4.87
C THR A 98 -4.57 14.58 -4.09
N VAL A 99 -3.66 14.07 -3.26
CA VAL A 99 -3.93 12.90 -2.40
C VAL A 99 -5.07 13.19 -1.42
N ALA A 100 -5.07 14.36 -0.79
CA ALA A 100 -6.10 14.75 0.16
C ALA A 100 -7.46 14.93 -0.53
N GLU A 101 -7.50 15.57 -1.70
CA GLU A 101 -8.72 15.78 -2.49
C GLU A 101 -9.35 14.45 -2.90
N CYS A 102 -8.54 13.46 -3.31
CA CYS A 102 -9.04 12.12 -3.65
C CYS A 102 -9.73 11.40 -2.48
N CYS A 103 -9.51 11.83 -1.23
CA CYS A 103 -10.19 11.27 -0.05
C CYS A 103 -11.51 11.96 0.27
N GLY A 104 -11.77 13.15 -0.30
CA GLY A 104 -12.94 13.96 -0.04
C GLY A 104 -14.09 13.72 -1.02
N PHE A 105 -15.29 13.47 -0.50
CA PHE A 105 -16.53 13.43 -1.29
C PHE A 105 -17.29 14.77 -1.27
N GLY A 106 -16.78 15.78 -0.54
CA GLY A 106 -17.45 17.07 -0.31
C GLY A 106 -18.72 16.99 0.55
N ARG A 107 -19.07 15.78 1.01
CA ARG A 107 -20.22 15.49 1.88
C ARG A 107 -19.98 14.19 2.65
N PRO A 108 -20.69 13.96 3.77
CA PRO A 108 -20.66 12.66 4.43
C PRO A 108 -21.06 11.54 3.46
N PHE A 109 -20.38 10.40 3.55
CA PHE A 109 -20.69 9.21 2.76
C PHE A 109 -20.87 8.01 3.68
N ARG A 110 -22.08 7.46 3.71
CA ARG A 110 -22.49 6.43 4.68
C ARG A 110 -22.21 6.90 6.12
N SER A 111 -21.42 6.15 6.87
CA SER A 111 -21.02 6.46 8.25
C SER A 111 -19.77 7.33 8.35
N VAL A 112 -19.14 7.72 7.24
CA VAL A 112 -17.88 8.49 7.23
C VAL A 112 -18.17 9.97 7.03
N GLY A 113 -17.96 10.76 8.08
CA GLY A 113 -18.09 12.21 8.07
C GLY A 113 -16.98 12.91 7.28
N THR A 114 -17.20 14.18 6.93
CA THR A 114 -16.23 15.00 6.19
C THR A 114 -14.92 15.19 6.95
N GLU A 115 -14.97 15.36 8.27
CA GLU A 115 -13.77 15.47 9.12
C GLU A 115 -12.91 14.19 9.05
N THR A 116 -13.53 13.01 9.03
CA THR A 116 -12.83 11.73 8.88
C THR A 116 -12.19 11.58 7.50
N GLN A 117 -12.88 12.04 6.45
CA GLN A 117 -12.36 12.04 5.08
C GLN A 117 -11.13 12.96 4.95
N GLU A 118 -11.20 14.16 5.51
CA GLU A 118 -10.10 15.12 5.52
C GLU A 118 -8.90 14.59 6.31
N ALA A 119 -9.15 14.05 7.51
CA ALA A 119 -8.11 13.46 8.35
C ALA A 119 -7.42 12.25 7.67
N LEU A 120 -8.19 11.41 6.95
CA LEU A 120 -7.63 10.32 6.14
C LEU A 120 -6.74 10.87 5.01
N GLY A 121 -7.19 11.91 4.31
CA GLY A 121 -6.44 12.55 3.24
C GLY A 121 -5.09 13.09 3.72
N ILE A 122 -5.09 13.79 4.87
CA ILE A 122 -3.87 14.30 5.51
C ILE A 122 -2.94 13.13 5.88
N ALA A 123 -3.47 12.07 6.50
CA ALA A 123 -2.68 10.92 6.91
C ALA A 123 -2.05 10.18 5.71
N LEU A 124 -2.80 9.97 4.62
CA LEU A 124 -2.29 9.33 3.41
C LEU A 124 -1.24 10.18 2.68
N ALA A 125 -1.43 11.51 2.63
CA ALA A 125 -0.47 12.43 2.04
C ALA A 125 0.85 12.42 2.84
N ALA A 126 0.77 12.51 4.17
CA ALA A 126 1.95 12.40 5.04
C ALA A 126 2.66 11.06 4.85
N ARG A 127 1.89 9.97 4.83
CA ARG A 127 2.44 8.61 4.63
C ARG A 127 3.08 8.42 3.26
N ALA A 128 2.57 9.05 2.20
CA ALA A 128 3.19 9.03 0.88
C ALA A 128 4.61 9.61 0.93
N GLY A 129 4.78 10.76 1.60
CA GLY A 129 6.09 11.38 1.82
C GLY A 129 7.04 10.55 2.68
N ASP A 130 6.49 9.82 3.65
CA ASP A 130 7.24 8.93 4.54
C ASP A 130 7.58 7.55 3.94
N LEU A 131 6.94 7.19 2.83
CA LEU A 131 7.07 5.89 2.19
C LEU A 131 8.51 5.48 1.88
N PRO A 132 9.40 6.37 1.38
CA PRO A 132 10.81 6.04 1.17
C PRO A 132 11.51 5.59 2.46
N ARG A 133 11.24 6.26 3.57
CA ARG A 133 11.80 5.91 4.88
C ARG A 133 11.26 4.57 5.35
N ILE A 134 9.94 4.37 5.31
CA ILE A 134 9.27 3.11 5.70
C ILE A 134 9.85 1.91 4.94
N VAL A 135 9.98 2.03 3.61
CA VAL A 135 10.52 0.95 2.79
C VAL A 135 12.01 0.74 3.07
N SER A 136 12.78 1.82 3.23
CA SER A 136 14.22 1.74 3.51
C SER A 136 14.55 1.04 4.83
N GLU A 137 13.84 1.38 5.90
CA GLU A 137 14.02 0.78 7.24
C GLU A 137 13.62 -0.71 7.26
N ASN A 138 12.78 -1.14 6.32
CA ASN A 138 12.25 -2.50 6.25
C ASN A 138 12.77 -3.30 5.03
N LYS A 139 13.86 -2.84 4.39
CA LYS A 139 14.41 -3.45 3.16
C LYS A 139 14.65 -4.95 3.28
N ALA A 140 15.22 -5.39 4.40
CA ALA A 140 15.53 -6.81 4.64
C ALA A 140 14.31 -7.73 4.55
N LYS A 141 13.12 -7.18 4.83
CA LYS A 141 11.84 -7.90 4.79
C LYS A 141 11.16 -7.77 3.42
N ILE A 142 11.22 -6.59 2.81
CA ILE A 142 10.47 -6.26 1.60
C ILE A 142 11.19 -6.75 0.33
N GLN A 143 12.52 -6.65 0.29
CA GLN A 143 13.33 -6.88 -0.92
C GLN A 143 13.89 -8.31 -0.97
N VAL A 144 14.16 -8.78 -2.19
CA VAL A 144 14.93 -10.02 -2.41
C VAL A 144 16.32 -9.82 -1.79
N GLN A 145 16.74 -10.70 -0.87
CA GLN A 145 18.15 -10.75 -0.49
C GLN A 145 18.95 -11.17 -1.71
N GLY A 146 19.75 -10.26 -2.26
CA GLY A 146 20.61 -10.58 -3.39
C GLY A 146 21.53 -11.74 -3.01
N HIS A 147 21.30 -12.92 -3.59
CA HIS A 147 22.36 -13.89 -3.73
C HIS A 147 23.41 -13.24 -4.63
N HIS A 148 24.50 -12.77 -4.02
CA HIS A 148 25.74 -12.61 -4.73
C HIS A 148 26.09 -13.97 -5.31
N GLY A 149 25.98 -14.09 -6.63
CA GLY A 149 26.43 -15.27 -7.35
C GLY A 149 27.89 -15.52 -6.99
N ASN A 150 28.17 -16.69 -6.43
CA ASN A 150 29.52 -17.22 -6.45
C ASN A 150 29.85 -17.56 -7.90
N ARG A 151 30.95 -16.97 -8.35
CA ARG A 151 31.67 -17.33 -9.58
C ARG A 151 32.13 -18.78 -9.53
#